data_AF-A0A2E4R7M2-F1
#
_entry.id   AF-A0A2E4R7M2-F1
#
_cell.length_a   1.000
_cell.length_b   1.000
_cell.length_c   1.000
_cell.angle_alpha   90.00
_cell.angle_beta   90.00
_cell.angle_gamma   90.00
#
_symmetry.space_group_name_H-M   'P 1'
#
loop_
_entity.id
_entity.type
_entity.pdbx_description
1 polymer ?
#
loop_
_entity_poly.entity_id
_entity_poly.type
_entity_poly.pdbx_seq_one_letter_code
_entity_poly.pdbx_strand_id
1 'polypeptide(L)' 'MCSNVVQECASICKACVQECSQHQMKHYQHRAEACRKCVEVFE' A
#
# COMPACT_ATOMS: atom_id res chain seq x y z
N MET A 1 10.53 -1.56 -17.73
CA MET A 1 11.25 -2.51 -16.86
C MET A 1 10.69 -2.36 -15.46
N CYS A 2 9.81 -3.27 -15.00
CA CYS A 2 9.49 -3.32 -13.58
C CYS A 2 10.65 -4.05 -12.89
N SER A 3 11.39 -3.32 -12.06
CA SER A 3 12.44 -3.91 -11.21
C SER A 3 11.78 -4.82 -10.17
N ASN A 4 12.39 -5.95 -9.82
CA ASN A 4 11.87 -6.86 -8.78
C ASN A 4 11.53 -6.12 -7.47
N VAL A 5 12.33 -5.10 -7.13
CA VAL A 5 12.13 -4.22 -5.96
C VAL A 5 10.78 -3.48 -6.01
N VAL A 6 10.36 -3.05 -7.20
CA VAL A 6 9.09 -2.33 -7.39
C VAL A 6 7.90 -3.27 -7.19
N GLN A 7 8.00 -4.51 -7.67
CA GLN A 7 6.96 -5.53 -7.46
C GLN A 7 6.86 -5.94 -5.99
N GLU A 8 7.98 -6.12 -5.29
CA GLU A 8 8.00 -6.39 -3.85
C GLU A 8 7.38 -5.22 -3.06
N CYS A 9 7.75 -3.98 -3.39
CA CYS A 9 7.18 -2.79 -2.77
C CYS A 9 5.65 -2.72 -2.96
N ALA A 10 5.16 -2.96 -4.17
CA ALA A 10 3.73 -2.99 -4.47
C ALA A 10 3.01 -4.09 -3.66
N SER A 11 3.60 -5.28 -3.55
CA SER A 11 3.05 -6.39 -2.75
C SER A 11 2.94 -6.02 -1.26
N ILE A 12 3.99 -5.43 -0.69
CA ILE A 12 4.01 -4.95 0.71
C ILE A 12 2.96 -3.86 0.90
N CYS A 13 2.83 -2.93 -0.05
CA CYS A 13 1.82 -1.87 0.02
C CYS A 13 0.40 -2.44 -0.03
N LYS A 14 0.12 -3.44 -0.86
CA LYS A 14 -1.18 -4.14 -0.89
C LYS A 14 -1.52 -4.77 0.47
N ALA A 15 -0.58 -5.49 1.08
CA ALA A 15 -0.76 -6.06 2.42
C ALA A 15 -1.00 -4.96 3.47
N CYS A 16 -0.27 -3.84 3.40
CA CYS A 16 -0.45 -2.72 4.30
C CYS A 16 -1.84 -2.08 4.18
N VAL A 17 -2.37 -1.92 2.97
CA VAL A 17 -3.74 -1.43 2.75
C VAL A 17 -4.74 -2.36 3.41
N GLN A 18 -4.61 -3.68 3.23
CA GLN A 18 -5.52 -4.67 3.79
C GLN A 18 -5.55 -4.64 5.32
N GLU A 19 -4.38 -4.58 5.97
CA GLU A 19 -4.30 -4.53 7.43
C GLU A 19 -4.77 -3.19 7.98
N CYS A 20 -4.31 -2.07 7.41
CA CYS A 20 -4.68 -0.74 7.90
C CYS A 20 -6.18 -0.45 7.72
N SER A 21 -6.81 -1.01 6.69
CA SER A 21 -8.26 -0.83 6.46
C SER A 21 -9.13 -1.55 7.50
N GLN A 22 -8.57 -2.47 8.30
CA GLN A 22 -9.30 -3.14 9.39
C GLN A 22 -9.42 -2.27 10.65
N HIS A 23 -8.63 -1.19 10.75
CA HIS A 23 -8.63 -0.30 11.90
C HIS A 23 -9.38 1.01 11.61
N GLN A 24 -10.20 1.47 12.56
CA GLN A 24 -11.04 2.67 12.39
C GLN A 24 -10.36 3.99 12.82
N MET A 25 -9.08 3.96 13.22
CA MET A 25 -8.40 5.19 13.64
C MET A 25 -7.87 5.96 12.42
N LYS A 26 -7.99 7.29 12.45
CA LYS A 26 -7.64 8.18 11.32
C LYS A 26 -6.22 7.97 10.77
N HIS A 27 -5.25 7.64 11.63
CA HIS A 27 -3.87 7.39 11.17
C HIS A 27 -3.74 6.12 10.32
N TYR A 28 -4.52 5.07 10.61
CA TYR A 28 -4.56 3.88 9.76
C TYR A 28 -5.23 4.16 8.42
N GLN A 29 -6.26 5.02 8.39
CA GLN A 29 -6.88 5.46 7.13
C GLN A 29 -5.90 6.22 6.25
N HIS A 30 -5.15 7.19 6.80
CA HIS A 30 -4.12 7.91 6.05
C HIS A 30 -3.02 6.98 5.53
N ARG A 31 -2.60 6.00 6.34
CA ARG A 31 -1.59 5.01 5.94
C ARG A 31 -2.08 4.11 4.81
N ALA A 32 -3.33 3.64 4.89
CA ALA A 32 -3.96 2.86 3.83
C ALA A 32 -4.06 3.66 2.52
N GLU A 33 -4.42 4.95 2.59
CA GLU A 33 -4.49 5.81 1.41
C GLU A 33 -3.10 6.01 0.77
N ALA A 34 -2.06 6.25 1.58
CA ALA A 34 -0.69 6.40 1.09
C ALA A 34 -0.18 5.11 0.41
N CYS A 35 -0.43 3.94 1.01
CA CYS A 35 -0.07 2.67 0.39
C CYS A 35 -0.86 2.37 -0.88
N ARG A 36 -2.13 2.80 -0.97
CA ARG A 36 -2.93 2.64 -2.19
C ARG A 36 -2.34 3.45 -3.35
N LYS A 37 -1.98 4.72 -3.11
CA LYS A 37 -1.30 5.56 -4.12
C LYS A 37 0.04 4.96 -4.56
N CYS A 38 0.78 4.33 -3.64
CA CYS A 38 2.02 3.64 -3.95
C CYS A 38 1.79 2.49 -4.96
N VAL A 39 0.74 1.70 -4.75
CA VAL A 39 0.37 0.60 -5.67
C VAL A 39 -0.05 1.14 -7.04
N GLU A 40 -0.87 2.19 -7.10
CA GLU A 40 -1.33 2.81 -8.36
C GLU A 40 -0.20 3.35 -9.24
N VAL A 41 0.92 3.77 -8.65
CA VAL A 41 2.09 4.26 -9.41
C VAL A 41 2.86 3.10 -10.06
N PHE A 42 2.76 1.90 -9.51
CA PHE A 42 3.56 0.75 -9.90
C PHE A 42 2.80 -0.34 -10.68
N GLU A 43 1.47 -0.28 -10.71
CA GLU A 43 0.60 -1.07 -11.60
C GLU A 43 0.29 -0.32 -12.91
#